data_AF-A0A821JYP7-F1
#
_entry.id   AF-A0A821JYP7-F1
#
_cell.length_a   1.000
_cell.length_b   1.000
_cell.length_c   1.000
_cell.angle_alpha   90.00
_cell.angle_beta   90.00
_cell.angle_gamma   90.00
#
_symmetry.space_group_name_H-M   'P 1'
#
loop_
_entity.id
_entity.type
_entity.pdbx_description
1 polymer ?
#
loop_
_entity_poly.entity_id
_entity_poly.type
_entity_poly.pdbx_seq_one_letter_code
_entity_poly.pdbx_strand_id
1 'polypeptide(L)' 'MTSSQLVRRIISTSEAGPVGGPYSQGVVIGHTLYLSGSIGLDPKTGQFAGEGVQEQARQSLKNLGAVNLKASLDSLQ' A
#
# COMPACT_ATOMS: atom_id res chain seq x y z
N MET A 1 20.23 -25.39 16.10
CA MET A 1 19.81 -23.98 16.28
C MET A 1 19.53 -23.40 14.90
N THR A 2 18.31 -23.57 14.39
CA THR A 2 17.89 -22.91 13.15
C THR A 2 17.45 -21.49 13.48
N SER A 3 18.24 -20.50 13.09
CA SER A 3 17.81 -19.11 13.12
C SER A 3 16.62 -18.97 12.17
N SER A 4 15.42 -18.72 12.70
CA SER A 4 14.30 -18.27 11.88
C SER A 4 14.66 -16.89 11.32
N GLN A 5 15.01 -16.84 10.04
CA GLN A 5 15.31 -15.59 9.36
C GLN A 5 13.98 -14.93 8.96
N LEU A 6 13.75 -13.71 9.44
CA LEU A 6 12.61 -12.91 9.01
C LEU A 6 12.87 -12.38 7.61
N VAL A 7 12.03 -12.76 6.66
CA VAL A 7 12.09 -12.25 5.28
C VAL A 7 11.30 -10.94 5.19
N ARG A 8 11.97 -9.88 4.74
CA ARG A 8 11.33 -8.60 4.39
C ARG A 8 10.80 -8.67 2.96
N ARG A 9 9.50 -8.38 2.79
CA ARG A 9 8.86 -8.32 1.47
C ARG A 9 8.34 -6.92 1.18
N ILE A 10 8.66 -6.42 0.00
CA ILE A 10 8.16 -5.13 -0.49
C ILE A 10 6.85 -5.36 -1.22
N ILE A 11 5.82 -4.59 -0.86
CA ILE A 11 4.51 -4.64 -1.48
C ILE A 11 4.36 -3.44 -2.41
N SER A 12 3.99 -3.72 -3.66
CA SER A 12 3.75 -2.73 -4.71
C SER A 12 2.58 -3.17 -5.58
N THR A 13 1.68 -2.24 -5.90
CA THR A 13 0.51 -2.44 -6.75
C THR A 13 0.22 -1.20 -7.57
N SER A 14 -0.26 -1.40 -8.81
CA SER A 14 -0.79 -0.34 -9.69
C SER A 14 -2.15 0.18 -9.25
N GLU A 15 -2.86 -0.57 -8.40
CA GLU A 15 -4.22 -0.23 -7.94
C GLU A 15 -4.24 0.76 -6.77
N ALA A 16 -3.07 1.26 -6.36
CA ALA A 16 -2.91 2.29 -5.34
C ALA A 16 -2.13 3.47 -5.91
N GLY A 17 -2.34 4.65 -5.34
CA GLY A 17 -1.67 5.88 -5.76
C GLY A 17 -0.14 5.72 -5.90
N PRO A 18 0.48 6.44 -6.86
CA PRO A 18 1.89 6.29 -7.17
C PRO A 18 2.79 6.64 -5.98
N VAL A 19 3.95 5.98 -5.92
CA VAL A 19 5.00 6.31 -4.94
C VAL A 19 5.82 7.48 -5.48
N GLY A 20 5.79 8.61 -4.77
CA GLY A 20 6.47 9.85 -5.19
C GLY A 20 7.92 10.00 -4.67
N GLY A 21 8.51 9.00 -4.01
CA GLY A 21 9.82 9.12 -3.36
C GLY A 21 10.43 7.79 -2.91
N PRO A 22 11.53 7.80 -2.13
CA PRO A 22 12.26 6.60 -1.74
C PRO A 22 11.57 5.85 -0.58
N TYR A 23 10.35 5.37 -0.80
CA TYR A 23 9.58 4.56 0.15
C TYR A 23 8.83 3.43 -0.58
N SER A 24 8.25 2.51 0.17
CA SER A 24 7.42 1.41 -0.36
C SER A 24 5.96 1.62 0.01
N GLN A 25 5.00 1.24 -0.84
CA GLN A 25 3.58 1.33 -0.51
C GLN A 25 3.24 0.51 0.76
N GLY A 26 3.84 -0.67 0.89
CA GLY A 26 3.85 -1.43 2.13
C GLY A 26 5.06 -2.35 2.25
N VAL A 27 5.32 -2.80 3.47
CA VAL A 27 6.38 -3.77 3.79
C VAL A 27 5.81 -4.83 4.73
N VAL A 28 6.00 -6.10 4.39
CA VAL A 28 5.65 -7.23 5.26
C VAL A 28 6.93 -7.78 5.89
N ILE A 29 6.91 -7.97 7.21
CA ILE A 29 7.95 -8.71 7.96
C ILE A 29 7.23 -9.63 8.94
N GLY A 30 7.51 -10.93 8.84
CA GLY A 30 6.77 -11.94 9.61
C GLY A 30 5.28 -11.89 9.27
N HIS A 31 4.45 -11.58 10.26
CA HIS A 31 2.98 -11.49 10.13
C HIS A 31 2.45 -10.06 10.15
N THR A 32 3.32 -9.05 10.13
CA THR A 32 2.93 -7.65 10.23
C THR A 32 3.14 -6.94 8.90
N LEU A 33 2.09 -6.29 8.43
CA LEU A 33 2.12 -5.36 7.30
C LEU A 33 2.23 -3.93 7.82
N TYR A 34 3.28 -3.23 7.42
CA TYR A 34 3.45 -1.80 7.62
C TYR A 34 3.05 -1.06 6.35
N LEU A 35 2.04 -0.20 6.43
CA LEU A 35 1.56 0.60 5.32
C LEU A 35 2.14 2.02 5.39
N SER A 36 2.57 2.55 4.25
CA SER A 36 2.89 3.96 4.14
C SER A 36 1.63 4.81 4.20
N GLY A 37 1.79 6.08 4.58
CA GLY A 37 0.69 7.06 4.48
C GLY A 37 0.20 7.15 3.04
N SER A 38 -1.13 7.17 2.87
CA SER A 38 -1.76 7.31 1.56
C SER A 38 -2.57 8.60 1.49
N ILE A 39 -2.40 9.34 0.40
CA ILE A 39 -3.23 10.49 0.07
C ILE A 39 -4.31 10.10 -0.94
N GLY A 40 -5.32 10.95 -1.08
CA GLY A 40 -6.50 10.69 -1.91
C GLY A 40 -6.29 10.83 -3.41
N LEU A 41 -5.15 10.36 -3.94
CA LEU A 41 -4.89 10.34 -5.38
C LEU A 41 -5.59 9.15 -6.03
N ASP A 42 -6.22 9.36 -7.17
CA ASP A 42 -6.72 8.31 -8.04
C ASP A 42 -5.51 7.69 -8.78
N PRO A 43 -5.26 6.37 -8.64
CA PRO A 43 -4.13 5.70 -9.29
C PRO A 43 -4.17 5.76 -10.83
N LYS A 44 -5.35 5.94 -11.43
CA LYS A 44 -5.52 6.00 -12.89
C LYS A 44 -5.13 7.35 -13.47
N THR A 45 -5.40 8.43 -12.72
CA THR A 45 -5.19 9.81 -13.20
C THR A 45 -3.96 10.46 -12.61
N GLY A 46 -3.49 9.98 -11.44
CA GLY A 46 -2.44 10.61 -10.65
C GLY A 46 -2.87 11.94 -10.02
N GLN A 47 -4.17 12.28 -10.07
CA GLN A 47 -4.75 13.50 -9.51
C GLN A 47 -5.57 13.20 -8.25
N PHE A 48 -5.89 14.21 -7.46
CA PHE A 48 -6.82 14.03 -6.33
C PHE A 48 -8.19 13.59 -6.82
N ALA A 49 -8.81 12.64 -6.10
CA ALA A 49 -10.14 12.11 -6.43
C ALA A 49 -11.30 13.11 -6.24
N GLY A 50 -11.00 14.32 -5.74
CA GLY A 50 -11.93 15.42 -5.57
C GLY A 50 -11.27 16.57 -4.81
N GLU A 51 -11.95 17.71 -4.76
CA GLU A 51 -11.49 18.91 -4.06
C GLU A 51 -11.73 18.84 -2.55
N GLY A 52 -12.64 17.98 -2.11
CA GLY A 52 -13.06 17.84 -0.72
C GLY A 52 -12.29 16.79 0.08
N VAL A 53 -12.26 16.99 1.40
CA VAL A 53 -11.64 16.06 2.36
C VAL A 53 -12.31 14.68 2.35
N GLN A 54 -13.62 14.62 2.07
CA GLN A 54 -14.38 13.37 2.12
C GLN A 54 -14.03 12.45 0.95
N GLU A 55 -13.91 13.02 -0.26
CA GLU A 55 -13.50 12.33 -1.47
C GLU A 55 -12.07 11.83 -1.34
N GLN A 56 -11.16 12.69 -0.88
CA GLN A 56 -9.76 12.34 -0.70
C GLN A 56 -9.55 11.30 0.41
N ALA A 57 -10.26 11.41 1.54
CA ALA A 57 -10.20 10.41 2.61
C ALA A 57 -10.71 9.05 2.12
N ARG A 58 -11.84 9.02 1.39
CA ARG A 58 -12.37 7.78 0.80
C ARG A 58 -11.36 7.17 -0.18
N GLN A 59 -10.73 7.98 -1.02
CA GLN A 59 -9.73 7.48 -1.96
C GLN A 59 -8.46 6.99 -1.26
N SER A 60 -7.98 7.68 -0.23
CA SER A 60 -6.86 7.25 0.61
C SER A 60 -7.11 5.87 1.21
N LEU A 61 -8.30 5.64 1.78
CA LEU A 61 -8.68 4.34 2.33
C LEU A 61 -8.77 3.24 1.26
N LYS A 62 -9.27 3.56 0.05
CA LYS A 62 -9.27 2.63 -1.09
C LYS A 62 -7.84 2.24 -1.49
N ASN A 63 -6.94 3.21 -1.57
CA ASN A 63 -5.53 2.98 -1.90
C ASN A 63 -4.85 2.08 -0.87
N LEU A 64 -5.04 2.35 0.44
CA LEU A 64 -4.53 1.48 1.51
C LEU A 64 -5.10 0.06 1.42
N GLY A 65 -6.41 -0.07 1.13
CA GLY A 65 -7.07 -1.34 0.91
C GLY A 65 -6.46 -2.15 -0.24
N ALA A 66 -6.12 -1.49 -1.35
CA ALA A 66 -5.47 -2.13 -2.49
C ALA A 66 -4.08 -2.69 -2.16
N VAL A 67 -3.28 -1.95 -1.38
CA VAL A 67 -1.97 -2.43 -0.90
C VAL A 67 -2.12 -3.61 0.04
N ASN A 68 -3.10 -3.57 0.96
CA ASN A 68 -3.39 -4.69 1.86
C ASN A 68 -3.84 -5.95 1.11
N LEU A 69 -4.70 -5.78 0.10
CA LEU A 69 -5.13 -6.90 -0.74
C LEU A 69 -3.95 -7.52 -1.49
N LYS A 70 -3.07 -6.70 -2.06
CA LYS A 70 -1.84 -7.19 -2.72
C LYS A 70 -0.97 -7.98 -1.75
N ALA A 71 -0.72 -7.45 -0.55
CA ALA A 71 0.05 -8.15 0.48
C ALA A 71 -0.56 -9.51 0.85
N SER A 72 -1.89 -9.57 0.95
CA SER A 72 -2.62 -10.80 1.27
C SER A 72 -2.51 -11.84 0.15
N LEU A 73 -2.66 -11.43 -1.11
CA LEU A 73 -2.50 -12.33 -2.26
C LEU A 73 -1.07 -12.87 -2.36
N ASP A 74 -0.07 -12.03 -2.12
CA ASP A 74 1.33 -12.44 -2.16
C ASP A 74 1.68 -13.43 -1.05
N SER A 75 0.93 -13.45 0.06
CA SER A 75 1.14 -14.44 1.14
C SER A 75 0.69 -15.86 0.77
N LEU A 76 -0.10 -16.02 -0.31
CA LEU A 76 -0.59 -17.31 -0.79
C LEU A 76 0.36 -17.99 -1.81
N GLN A 77 1.44 -17.31 -2.17
CA GLN A 77 2.48 -17.81 -3.09
C GLN A 77 3.71 -18.25 -2.31
#